data_AF-A0A4Y8ULJ8-F1
#
_entry.id   AF-A0A4Y8ULJ8-F1
#
_cell.length_a   1.000
_cell.length_b   1.000
_cell.length_c   1.000
_cell.angle_alpha   90.00
_cell.angle_beta   90.00
_cell.angle_gamma   90.00
#
_symmetry.space_group_name_H-M   'P 1'
#
loop_
_entity.id
_entity.type
_entity.pdbx_description
1 polymer ?
#
loop_
_entity_poly.entity_id
_entity_poly.type
_entity_poly.pdbx_seq_one_letter_code
_entity_poly.pdbx_strand_id
1 'polypeptide(L)'
;MLTVSEYFDGAVKSIGFDSPSGRASSGVMLPGSYTFNTAAAEVMRVIYGEMRVLLAGEESWHTVLAGEEFEVAANSAFQAKIAQPTAYLCFYG
;
A
#
# COMPACT_ATOMS: atom_id res chain seq x y z
N MET A 1 -17.59 1.68 -10.44
CA MET A 1 -18.13 2.30 -9.21
C MET A 1 -16.94 2.61 -8.30
N LEU A 2 -16.94 3.73 -7.59
CA LEU A 2 -15.86 4.03 -6.64
C LEU A 2 -16.19 3.41 -5.28
N THR A 3 -15.19 2.80 -4.64
CA THR A 3 -15.32 2.21 -3.30
C THR A 3 -14.42 2.97 -2.34
N VAL A 4 -14.98 3.60 -1.31
CA VAL A 4 -14.20 4.32 -0.29
C VAL A 4 -13.97 3.39 0.90
N SER A 5 -12.71 3.23 1.28
CA SER A 5 -12.30 2.42 2.42
C SER A 5 -11.52 3.26 3.44
N GLU A 6 -11.69 2.93 4.72
CA GLU A 6 -11.03 3.58 5.84
C GLU A 6 -10.51 2.53 6.80
N TYR A 7 -9.27 2.70 7.24
CA TYR A 7 -8.55 1.77 8.11
C TYR A 7 -7.84 2.53 9.22
N PHE A 8 -7.48 1.82 10.30
CA PHE A 8 -6.68 2.34 11.40
C PHE A 8 -7.20 3.68 11.96
N ASP A 9 -8.49 3.73 12.30
CA ASP A 9 -9.16 4.94 12.83
C ASP A 9 -8.98 6.18 11.94
N GLY A 10 -9.04 5.97 10.62
CA GLY A 10 -8.93 7.04 9.63
C GLY A 10 -7.52 7.45 9.25
N ALA A 11 -6.49 6.83 9.84
CA ALA A 11 -5.11 7.11 9.49
C ALA A 11 -4.74 6.61 8.08
N VAL A 12 -5.51 5.69 7.50
CA VAL A 12 -5.37 5.25 6.11
C VAL A 12 -6.72 5.29 5.42
N LYS A 13 -6.79 5.97 4.27
CA LYS A 13 -8.01 6.04 3.45
C LYS A 13 -7.68 5.74 2.00
N SER A 14 -8.57 5.04 1.31
CA SER A 14 -8.38 4.71 -0.11
C SER A 14 -9.69 4.74 -0.90
N ILE A 15 -9.54 4.89 -2.22
CA ILE A 15 -10.58 4.83 -3.22
C ILE A 15 -10.23 3.70 -4.18
N GLY A 16 -11.00 2.62 -4.13
CA GLY A 16 -10.95 1.51 -5.07
C GLY A 16 -11.75 1.80 -6.34
N PHE A 17 -11.24 1.35 -7.48
CA PHE A 17 -11.86 1.50 -8.78
C PHE A 17 -11.43 0.40 -9.75
N ASP A 18 -12.25 0.17 -10.77
CA ASP A 18 -11.92 -0.72 -11.89
C ASP A 18 -11.34 0.09 -13.05
N SER A 19 -10.34 -0.47 -13.72
CA SER A 19 -9.69 0.11 -14.90
C SER A 19 -9.57 -0.96 -16.00
N PRO A 20 -9.25 -0.57 -17.26
CA PRO A 20 -8.96 -1.54 -18.31
C PRO A 20 -7.81 -2.51 -17.96
N SER A 21 -6.89 -2.10 -17.09
CA SER A 21 -5.78 -2.91 -16.59
C SER A 21 -6.13 -3.77 -15.36
N GLY A 22 -7.38 -3.77 -14.90
CA GLY A 22 -7.82 -4.50 -13.72
C GLY A 22 -8.21 -3.58 -12.56
N ARG A 23 -8.44 -4.18 -11.39
CA ARG A 23 -8.84 -3.46 -10.18
C ARG A 23 -7.64 -2.79 -9.54
N ALA A 24 -7.84 -1.57 -9.05
CA ALA A 24 -6.82 -0.80 -8.34
C ALA A 24 -7.43 0.01 -7.18
N SER A 25 -6.59 0.51 -6.29
CA SER A 25 -6.97 1.52 -5.31
C SER A 25 -5.90 2.59 -5.16
N SER A 26 -6.31 3.84 -4.96
CA SER A 26 -5.39 4.91 -4.59
C SER A 26 -5.75 5.43 -3.21
N GLY A 27 -4.75 5.69 -2.38
CA GLY A 27 -4.97 6.10 -0.99
C GLY A 27 -3.84 6.92 -0.41
N VAL A 28 -4.06 7.39 0.82
CA VAL A 28 -3.08 8.13 1.62
C VAL A 28 -2.97 7.48 2.98
N MET A 29 -1.74 7.39 3.48
CA MET A 29 -1.39 6.94 4.83
C MET A 29 -0.80 8.10 5.61
N LEU A 30 -1.29 8.35 6.83
CA LEU A 30 -0.67 9.27 7.78
C LEU A 30 0.56 8.63 8.46
N PRO A 31 1.38 9.41 9.19
CA PRO A 31 2.50 8.86 9.94
C PRO A 31 2.05 7.78 10.94
N GLY A 32 2.75 6.65 10.95
CA GLY A 32 2.38 5.50 11.75
C GLY A 32 3.11 4.21 11.36
N SER A 33 2.73 3.12 12.01
CA SER A 33 3.17 1.76 11.69
C SER A 33 1.95 0.87 11.49
N TYR A 34 1.91 0.18 10.36
CA TYR A 34 0.73 -0.56 9.90
C TYR A 34 1.13 -1.96 9.43
N THR A 35 0.22 -2.91 9.59
CA THR A 35 0.34 -4.25 9.02
C THR A 35 -0.82 -4.48 8.07
N PHE A 36 -0.52 -4.84 6.83
CA PHE A 36 -1.49 -5.14 5.79
C PHE A 36 -1.40 -6.62 5.43
N ASN A 37 -2.55 -7.27 5.25
CA ASN A 37 -2.64 -8.64 4.78
C ASN A 37 -3.18 -8.65 3.35
N THR A 38 -2.64 -9.51 2.50
CA THR A 38 -3.00 -9.61 1.09
C THR A 38 -3.70 -10.93 0.82
N ALA A 39 -4.83 -10.88 0.10
CA ALA A 39 -5.51 -12.09 -0.38
C ALA A 39 -5.05 -12.45 -1.81
N ALA A 40 -4.91 -11.44 -2.66
CA ALA A 40 -4.31 -11.55 -4.00
C ALA A 40 -2.91 -10.95 -4.00
N ALA A 41 -2.14 -11.16 -5.06
CA ALA A 41 -0.88 -10.46 -5.20
C ALA A 41 -1.16 -8.97 -5.47
N GLU A 42 -0.26 -8.13 -4.98
CA GLU A 42 -0.39 -6.67 -5.03
C GLU A 42 0.90 -6.04 -5.53
N VAL A 43 0.77 -5.01 -6.38
CA VAL A 43 1.87 -4.11 -6.72
C VAL A 43 1.55 -2.75 -6.12
N MET A 44 2.40 -2.32 -5.19
CA MET A 44 2.24 -1.07 -4.45
C MET A 44 3.23 -0.04 -4.97
N ARG A 45 2.72 1.07 -5.53
CA ARG A 45 3.52 2.19 -6.01
C ARG A 45 3.35 3.40 -5.12
N VAL A 46 4.45 3.99 -4.67
CA VAL A 46 4.43 5.25 -3.93
C VAL A 46 4.31 6.39 -4.94
N ILE A 47 3.29 7.24 -4.77
CA ILE A 47 3.03 8.39 -5.65
C ILE A 47 3.62 9.67 -5.06
N TYR A 48 3.56 9.84 -3.74
CA TYR A 48 4.14 10.96 -3.02
C TYR A 48 4.56 10.53 -1.62
N GLY A 49 5.64 11.10 -1.10
CA GLY A 49 6.19 10.77 0.21
C GLY A 49 7.16 9.59 0.14
N GLU A 50 7.22 8.83 1.23
CA GLU A 50 8.07 7.64 1.35
C GLU A 50 7.37 6.56 2.19
N MET A 51 7.71 5.30 1.91
CA MET A 51 7.22 4.16 2.66
C MET A 51 8.38 3.24 3.01
N ARG A 52 8.57 2.95 4.29
CA ARG A 52 9.48 1.87 4.70
C ARG A 52 8.68 0.59 4.84
N VAL A 53 9.07 -0.46 4.12
CA VAL A 53 8.36 -1.73 4.05
C VAL A 53 9.22 -2.87 4.59
N LEU A 54 8.57 -3.87 5.19
CA LEU A 54 9.16 -5.16 5.53
C LEU A 54 8.22 -6.23 4.98
N LEU A 55 8.68 -7.00 4.00
CA LEU A 55 7.88 -8.06 3.39
C LEU A 55 7.96 -9.35 4.21
N ALA A 56 6.95 -10.20 4.10
CA ALA A 56 6.95 -11.49 4.77
C ALA A 56 8.18 -12.32 4.36
N GLY A 57 8.93 -12.81 5.36
CA GLY A 57 10.14 -13.61 5.15
C GLY A 57 11.43 -12.79 5.04
N GLU A 58 11.35 -11.46 5.00
CA GLU A 58 12.53 -10.59 5.06
C GLU A 58 12.88 -10.21 6.50
N GLU A 59 14.16 -9.92 6.75
CA GLU A 59 14.65 -9.42 8.04
C GLU A 59 14.96 -7.92 8.04
N SER A 60 15.09 -7.32 6.85
CA SER A 60 15.47 -5.92 6.66
C SER A 60 14.33 -5.06 6.17
N TRP A 61 14.28 -3.81 6.64
CA TRP A 61 13.36 -2.81 6.11
C TRP A 61 13.93 -2.17 4.85
N HIS A 62 13.09 -2.03 3.83
CA HIS A 62 13.41 -1.38 2.57
C HIS A 62 12.67 -0.04 2.48
N THR A 63 13.31 1.01 1.97
CA THR A 63 12.65 2.30 1.72
C THR A 63 12.21 2.36 0.27
N VAL A 64 10.94 2.70 0.04
CA VAL A 64 10.34 2.91 -1.27
C VAL A 64 9.97 4.39 -1.37
N LEU A 65 10.57 5.08 -2.33
CA LEU A 65 10.39 6.52 -2.56
C LEU A 65 9.30 6.77 -3.61
N ALA A 66 8.85 8.02 -3.71
CA ALA A 66 7.91 8.43 -4.75
C ALA A 66 8.41 8.09 -6.16
N GLY A 67 7.56 7.41 -6.93
CA GLY A 67 7.87 6.89 -8.26
C GLY A 67 8.31 5.42 -8.26
N GLU A 68 8.68 4.86 -7.11
CA GLU A 68 9.09 3.47 -6.96
C GLU A 68 7.91 2.57 -6.54
N GLU A 69 8.07 1.27 -6.74
CA GLU A 69 7.08 0.26 -6.40
C GLU A 69 7.71 -1.01 -5.80
N PHE A 70 6.87 -1.80 -5.13
CA PHE A 70 7.22 -3.11 -4.60
C PHE A 70 6.05 -4.09 -4.79
N GLU A 71 6.39 -5.38 -4.84
CA GLU A 71 5.42 -6.46 -4.99
C GLU A 71 5.18 -7.17 -3.66
N VAL A 72 3.94 -7.61 -3.43
CA VAL A 72 3.55 -8.43 -2.29
C VAL A 72 2.84 -9.68 -2.81
N ALA A 73 3.30 -10.84 -2.39
CA ALA A 73 2.68 -12.11 -2.79
C ALA A 73 1.23 -12.24 -2.31
N ALA A 74 0.45 -13.09 -2.99
CA ALA A 74 -0.88 -13.48 -2.53
C ALA A 74 -0.81 -14.26 -1.20
N ASN A 75 -1.86 -14.18 -0.38
CA ASN A 75 -1.95 -14.83 0.93
C ASN A 75 -0.76 -14.50 1.84
N SER A 76 -0.32 -13.25 1.82
CA SER A 76 0.86 -12.77 2.54
C SER A 76 0.53 -11.56 3.40
N ALA A 77 1.58 -10.92 3.91
CA ALA A 77 1.49 -9.67 4.64
C ALA A 77 2.74 -8.81 4.41
N PHE A 78 2.59 -7.51 4.65
CA PHE A 78 3.72 -6.59 4.76
C PHE A 78 3.48 -5.61 5.90
N GLN A 79 4.57 -5.14 6.50
CA GLN A 79 4.54 -4.06 7.47
C GLN A 79 5.01 -2.78 6.79
N ALA A 80 4.35 -1.66 7.11
CA ALA A 80 4.67 -0.34 6.59
C ALA A 80 4.95 0.63 7.74
N LYS A 81 6.01 1.42 7.62
CA LYS A 81 6.34 2.56 8.48
C LYS A 81 6.30 3.83 7.65
N ILE A 82 5.47 4.76 8.09
CA ILE A 82 5.20 6.01 7.40
C ILE A 82 5.69 7.15 8.30
N ALA A 83 6.64 7.96 7.82
CA ALA A 83 7.20 9.08 8.57
C ALA A 83 6.48 10.42 8.30
N GLN A 84 5.85 10.53 7.13
CA GLN A 84 5.11 11.71 6.66
C GLN A 84 3.91 11.24 5.83
N PRO A 85 2.86 12.06 5.61
CA PRO A 85 1.75 11.68 4.76
C PRO A 85 2.22 11.17 3.39
N THR A 86 1.86 9.93 3.06
CA THR A 86 2.35 9.21 1.87
C THR A 86 1.16 8.74 1.04
N ALA A 87 1.15 9.12 -0.24
CA ALA A 87 0.13 8.71 -1.21
C ALA A 87 0.62 7.50 -2.01
N TYR A 88 -0.28 6.57 -2.31
CA TYR A 88 0.04 5.35 -3.03
C TYR A 88 -1.03 4.99 -4.08
N LEU A 89 -0.64 4.10 -4.99
CA LEU A 89 -1.50 3.38 -5.91
C LEU A 89 -1.19 1.89 -5.78
N CYS A 90 -2.22 1.10 -5.52
CA CYS A 90 -2.15 -0.36 -5.39
C CYS A 90 -2.88 -0.99 -6.58
N PHE A 91 -2.24 -1.96 -7.23
CA PHE A 91 -2.82 -2.78 -8.28
C PHE A 91 -3.05 -4.19 -7.73
N TYR A 92 -4.22 -4.76 -7.99
CA TYR A 92 -4.59 -6.10 -7.53
C TYR A 92 -4.59 -7.08 -8.70
N GLY A 93 -3.98 -8.26 -8.52
CA GLY A 93 -3.96 -9.31 -9.54
C GLY A 93 -3.10 -10.49 -9.13
#